data_AF-A0A0A9D0L5-F1
#
_entry.id   AF-A0A0A9D0L5-F1
#
_cell.length_a   1.000
_cell.length_b   1.000
_cell.length_c   1.000
_cell.angle_alpha   90.00
_cell.angle_beta   90.00
_cell.angle_gamma   90.00
#
_symmetry.space_group_name_H-M   'P 1'
#
loop_
_entity.id
_entity.type
_entity.pdbx_description
1 polymer ?
#
loop_
_entity_poly.entity_id
_entity_poly.type
_entity_poly.pdbx_seq_one_letter_code
_entity_poly.pdbx_strand_id
1 'polypeptide(L)'
;MNLNHVPTKASWDLAVTKALQMIKGRQKELVKVVLARCSRYITDTCIDPVELLACLKVEGQNAYQFCIQPPDAPAFVGNSVCRLYSRNNVSHNC
;
A
#
# COMPACT_ATOMS: atom_id res chain seq x y z
N MET A 1 -18.06 -8.61 10.33
CA MET A 1 -17.13 -7.70 9.62
C MET A 1 -17.94 -6.74 8.74
N ASN A 2 -17.81 -5.44 8.96
CA ASN A 2 -18.36 -4.42 8.05
C ASN A 2 -17.23 -3.97 7.11
N LEU A 3 -17.42 -4.16 5.80
CA LEU A 3 -16.42 -3.89 4.76
C LEU A 3 -16.80 -2.61 4.01
N ASN A 4 -15.95 -1.59 4.12
CA ASN A 4 -16.15 -0.33 3.42
C ASN A 4 -15.03 -0.09 2.40
N HIS A 5 -15.38 -0.02 1.12
CA HIS A 5 -14.45 0.32 0.05
C HIS A 5 -14.52 1.81 -0.26
N VAL A 6 -13.35 2.47 -0.29
CA VAL A 6 -13.20 3.88 -0.66
C VAL A 6 -12.11 4.01 -1.72
N PRO A 7 -12.43 4.41 -2.96
CA PRO A 7 -13.77 4.64 -3.49
C PRO A 7 -14.61 3.35 -3.59
N THR A 8 -15.93 3.51 -3.68
CA THR A 8 -16.85 2.41 -4.03
C THR A 8 -16.57 1.90 -5.45
N LYS A 9 -17.10 0.73 -5.82
CA LYS A 9 -16.95 0.21 -7.19
C LYS A 9 -17.44 1.21 -8.24
N ALA A 10 -18.62 1.79 -8.07
CA ALA A 10 -19.18 2.74 -9.04
C ALA A 10 -18.30 4.00 -9.17
N SER A 11 -17.82 4.54 -8.05
CA SER A 11 -16.90 5.69 -8.04
C SER A 11 -15.53 5.34 -8.62
N TRP A 12 -15.04 4.12 -8.41
CA TRP A 12 -13.81 3.61 -9.02
C TRP A 12 -13.93 3.51 -10.54
N ASP A 13 -15.01 2.93 -11.06
CA ASP A 13 -15.26 2.77 -12.50
C ASP A 13 -15.30 4.13 -13.21
N LEU A 14 -15.91 5.13 -12.57
CA LEU A 14 -15.92 6.51 -13.05
C LEU A 14 -14.52 7.14 -13.05
N ALA A 15 -13.74 6.95 -11.98
CA ALA A 15 -12.38 7.49 -11.88
C ALA A 15 -11.44 6.89 -12.93
N VAL A 16 -11.53 5.58 -13.18
CA VAL A 16 -10.76 4.89 -14.23
C VAL A 16 -11.16 5.40 -15.61
N THR A 17 -12.45 5.53 -15.89
CA THR A 17 -12.95 6.04 -17.18
C THR A 17 -12.43 7.46 -17.44
N LYS A 18 -12.53 8.34 -16.43
CA LYS A 18 -12.02 9.71 -16.53
C LYS A 18 -10.50 9.73 -16.76
N ALA A 19 -9.73 8.94 -16.01
CA ALA A 19 -8.29 8.84 -16.20
C ALA A 19 -7.91 8.41 -17.62
N LEU A 20 -8.60 7.41 -18.18
CA LEU A 20 -8.38 6.95 -19.55
C LEU A 20 -8.74 8.01 -20.59
N GLN A 21 -9.83 8.76 -20.39
CA GLN A 21 -10.21 9.87 -21.27
C GLN A 21 -9.14 10.97 -21.26
N MET A 22 -8.58 11.30 -20.08
CA MET A 22 -7.52 12.30 -19.96
C MET A 22 -6.24 11.84 -20.67
N ILE A 23 -5.82 10.60 -20.46
CA ILE A 23 -4.60 10.04 -21.09
C ILE A 23 -4.74 9.94 -22.62
N LYS A 24 -5.93 9.60 -23.13
CA LYS A 24 -6.21 9.51 -24.58
C LYS A 24 -6.55 10.87 -25.20
N GLY A 25 -6.71 11.91 -24.37
CA GLY A 25 -7.09 13.25 -24.80
C GLY A 25 -6.01 13.94 -25.63
N ARG A 26 -6.36 15.09 -26.21
CA ARG A 26 -5.42 15.89 -27.03
C ARG A 26 -4.29 16.52 -26.20
N GLN A 27 -4.50 16.71 -24.90
CA GLN A 27 -3.51 17.22 -23.96
C GLN A 27 -2.63 16.07 -23.47
N LYS A 28 -1.41 15.96 -24.02
CA LYS A 28 -0.48 14.84 -23.78
C LYS A 28 0.37 14.96 -22.51
N GLU A 29 0.05 15.88 -21.60
CA GLU A 29 0.85 16.07 -20.37
C GLU A 29 0.72 14.87 -19.42
N LEU A 30 -0.46 14.25 -19.36
CA LEU A 30 -0.70 13.06 -18.51
C LEU A 30 -0.64 11.78 -19.34
N VAL A 31 0.45 11.03 -19.22
CA VAL A 31 0.66 9.75 -19.95
C VAL A 31 0.33 8.50 -19.13
N LYS A 32 0.36 8.60 -17.79
CA LYS A 32 0.06 7.49 -16.88
C LYS A 32 -0.39 8.04 -15.53
N VAL A 33 -1.33 7.34 -14.89
CA VAL A 33 -1.72 7.56 -13.50
C VAL A 33 -1.85 6.23 -12.77
N VAL A 34 -1.56 6.21 -11.48
CA VAL A 34 -1.82 5.08 -10.58
C VAL A 34 -2.98 5.49 -9.68
N LEU A 35 -4.07 4.73 -9.74
CA LEU A 35 -5.21 4.91 -8.84
C LEU A 35 -5.15 3.86 -7.73
N ALA A 36 -5.57 4.23 -6.53
CA ALA A 36 -5.60 3.33 -5.37
C ALA A 36 -7.01 3.24 -4.78
N ARG A 37 -7.33 2.08 -4.19
CA ARG A 37 -8.58 1.84 -3.47
C ARG A 37 -8.26 1.28 -2.08
N CYS A 38 -8.88 1.86 -1.06
CA CYS A 38 -8.77 1.44 0.33
C CYS A 38 -9.96 0.55 0.70
N SER A 39 -9.68 -0.59 1.33
CA SER A 39 -10.68 -1.43 1.98
C SER A 39 -10.52 -1.28 3.48
N ARG A 40 -11.57 -0.84 4.17
CA ARG A 40 -11.57 -0.69 5.63
C ARG A 40 -12.35 -1.84 6.26
N TYR A 41 -11.69 -2.51 7.20
CA TYR A 41 -12.25 -3.55 8.03
C TYR A 41 -12.46 -3.01 9.44
N ILE A 42 -13.65 -3.19 9.99
CA ILE A 42 -13.94 -2.90 11.39
C ILE A 42 -14.11 -4.23 12.11
N THR A 43 -13.27 -4.46 13.12
CA THR A 43 -13.25 -5.63 13.98
C THR A 43 -13.73 -5.26 15.39
N ASP A 44 -14.28 -6.24 16.09
CA ASP A 44 -14.64 -6.17 17.51
C ASP A 44 -13.43 -6.41 18.42
N THR A 45 -12.37 -7.00 17.88
CA THR A 45 -11.09 -7.23 18.57
C THR A 45 -10.02 -6.25 18.10
N CYS A 46 -9.11 -5.89 19.00
CA CYS A 46 -7.89 -5.18 18.65
C CYS A 46 -6.97 -6.13 17.86
N ILE A 47 -6.40 -5.63 16.78
CA ILE A 47 -5.42 -6.36 15.99
C ILE A 47 -4.03 -6.01 16.52
N ASP A 48 -3.28 -7.02 16.99
CA ASP A 48 -1.87 -6.85 17.30
C ASP A 48 -1.07 -6.72 15.98
N PRO A 49 -0.36 -5.60 15.76
CA PRO A 49 0.35 -5.35 14.50
C PRO A 49 1.57 -6.26 14.30
N VAL A 50 2.18 -6.78 15.37
CA VAL A 50 3.31 -7.71 15.32
C VAL A 50 2.81 -9.12 14.98
N GLU A 51 1.70 -9.56 15.59
CA GLU A 51 1.06 -10.83 15.21
C GLU A 51 0.61 -10.79 13.74
N LEU A 52 0.00 -9.68 13.30
CA LEU A 52 -0.37 -9.49 11.89
C LEU A 52 0.85 -9.59 10.97
N LEU A 53 1.97 -8.96 11.33
CA LEU A 53 3.20 -9.04 10.54
C LEU A 53 3.74 -10.48 10.48
N ALA A 54 3.64 -11.24 11.57
CA ALA A 54 4.05 -12.64 11.62
C ALA A 54 3.21 -13.52 10.68
N CYS A 55 1.90 -13.29 10.60
CA CYS A 55 1.03 -13.96 9.63
C CYS A 55 1.46 -13.68 8.18
N LEU A 56 1.85 -12.44 7.87
CA LEU A 56 2.30 -12.06 6.53
C LEU A 56 3.66 -12.69 6.11
N LYS A 57 4.51 -13.11 7.07
CA LYS A 57 5.80 -13.79 6.79
C LYS A 57 5.61 -15.12 6.07
N VAL A 58 4.58 -15.86 6.44
CA VAL A 58 4.33 -17.20 5.90
C VAL A 58 3.98 -17.14 4.41
N GLU A 59 3.44 -16.01 3.94
CA GLU A 59 2.94 -15.85 2.57
C GLU A 59 3.99 -15.28 1.57
N GLY A 60 5.16 -14.82 2.02
CA GLY A 60 6.13 -14.16 1.13
C GLY A 60 7.59 -14.25 1.59
N GLN A 61 8.31 -15.29 1.15
CA GLN A 61 9.72 -15.52 1.49
C GLN A 61 10.71 -14.43 1.00
N ASN A 62 10.34 -13.60 0.02
CA ASN A 62 11.23 -12.61 -0.62
C ASN A 62 10.66 -11.19 -0.62
N ALA A 63 10.19 -10.71 0.53
CA ALA A 63 9.60 -9.38 0.67
C ALA A 63 10.21 -8.57 1.83
N TYR A 64 10.22 -7.24 1.67
CA TYR A 64 10.57 -6.29 2.72
C TYR A 64 9.40 -6.13 3.66
N GLN A 65 9.66 -6.43 4.92
CA GLN A 65 8.68 -6.39 5.99
C GLN A 65 8.90 -5.18 6.86
N PHE A 66 7.82 -4.51 7.21
CA PHE A 66 7.88 -3.36 8.09
C PHE A 66 6.63 -3.27 8.97
N CYS A 67 6.86 -2.85 10.20
CA CYS A 67 5.85 -2.40 11.13
C CYS A 67 6.36 -1.08 11.72
N ILE A 68 5.65 0.01 11.48
CA ILE A 68 5.97 1.34 12.00
C ILE A 68 4.85 1.71 12.96
N GLN A 69 5.15 1.80 14.25
CA GLN A 69 4.19 2.14 15.29
C GLN A 69 4.69 3.36 16.07
N PRO A 70 4.25 4.57 15.71
CA PRO A 70 4.55 5.76 16.49
C PRO A 70 3.90 5.67 17.89
N PRO A 71 4.45 6.36 18.90
CA PRO A 71 3.76 6.53 20.18
C PRO A 71 2.36 7.11 19.95
N ASP A 72 1.37 6.55 20.65
CA ASP A 72 -0.02 7.02 20.65
C ASP A 72 -0.73 7.05 19.28
N ALA A 73 -0.24 6.28 18.28
CA ALA A 73 -0.83 6.20 16.96
C ALA A 73 -1.01 4.75 16.47
N PRO A 74 -1.92 4.49 15.51
CA PRO A 74 -2.06 3.18 14.89
C PRO A 74 -0.78 2.75 14.17
N ALA A 75 -0.50 1.45 14.18
CA ALA A 75 0.61 0.88 13.44
C ALA A 75 0.36 0.87 11.93
N PHE A 76 1.42 1.07 11.15
CA PHE A 76 1.45 0.86 9.71
C PHE A 76 2.27 -0.39 9.40
N VAL A 77 1.59 -1.43 8.90
CA VAL A 77 2.16 -2.76 8.65
C VAL A 77 2.17 -3.03 7.15
N GLY A 78 3.24 -3.62 6.63
CA GLY A 78 3.28 -4.01 5.23
C GLY A 78 4.35 -5.04 4.88
N ASN A 79 4.12 -5.66 3.73
CA ASN A 79 4.97 -6.69 3.14
C ASN A 79 5.15 -6.36 1.65
N SER A 80 6.28 -5.73 1.28
CA SER A 80 6.51 -5.21 -0.07
C SER A 80 7.61 -5.98 -0.79
N VAL A 81 7.34 -6.47 -1.99
CA VAL A 81 8.36 -7.03 -2.88
C VAL A 81 9.18 -5.95 -3.61
N CYS A 82 8.74 -4.70 -3.53
CA CYS A 82 9.38 -3.58 -4.21
C CYS A 82 10.39 -2.88 -3.27
N ARG A 83 11.63 -2.79 -3.73
CA ARG A 83 12.67 -1.96 -3.14
C ARG A 83 12.71 -0.62 -3.87
N LEU A 84 12.53 0.47 -3.14
CA LEU A 84 12.62 1.82 -3.73
C LEU A 84 14.07 2.20 -4.09
N TYR A 85 15.01 1.93 -3.18
CA TYR A 85 16.43 2.26 -3.33
C TYR A 85 17.28 1.44 -2.35
N SER A 86 18.56 1.20 -2.65
CA SER A 86 19.57 0.69 -1.69
C SER A 86 20.85 1.46 -1.86
N ARG A 87 21.50 1.76 -0.74
CA ARG A 87 22.89 2.22 -0.73
C ARG A 87 23.69 1.35 0.23
N ASN A 88 24.73 0.71 -0.30
CA ASN A 88 25.66 -0.08 0.50
C ASN A 88 26.97 0.72 0.59
N ASN A 89 27.19 1.43 1.70
CA ASN A 89 28.48 2.05 1.97
C ASN A 89 29.36 1.03 2.69
N VAL A 90 30.13 0.25 1.95
CA VAL A 90 31.13 -0.64 2.55
C VAL A 90 32.40 0.18 2.75
N SER A 91 32.58 0.78 3.94
CA SER A 91 33.90 1.23 4.38
C SER A 91 34.51 0.12 5.22
N HIS A 92 35.22 -0.80 4.56
CA HIS A 92 36.23 -1.60 5.25
C HIS A 92 37.40 -0.66 5.54
N ASN A 93 37.67 -0.43 6.84
CA ASN A 93 38.98 -0.21 7.47
C ASN A 93 38.74 0.38 8.87
N CYS A 94 38.70 -0.50 9.86
CA CYS A 94 39.11 -0.19 11.23
C CYS A 94 40.41 -0.94 11.46
#